data_AF-W7KSF4-F1
#
_entry.id   AF-W7KSF4-F1
#
_cell.length_a   1.000
_cell.length_b   1.000
_cell.length_c   1.000
_cell.angle_alpha   90.00
_cell.angle_beta   90.00
_cell.angle_gamma   90.00
#
_symmetry.space_group_name_H-M   'P 1'
#
loop_
_entity.id
_entity.type
_entity.pdbx_description
1 polymer ?
#
loop_
_entity_poly.entity_id
_entity_poly.type
_entity_poly.pdbx_seq_one_letter_code
_entity_poly.pdbx_strand_id
1 'polypeptide(L)'
;MKLGSLLSFITIAGTIREPKPDSYELFFEDKEILLTPKEFAMVHLFINNRNKVFSRNHLIESVWGYGVSIEDRTIDSHVRNIREKLRKTGFPAD
;
A
#
# COMPACT_ATOMS: atom_id res chain seq x y z
N MET A 1 5.06 12.28 -11.16
CA MET A 1 5.39 12.02 -9.74
C MET A 1 5.38 10.50 -9.53
N LYS A 2 6.55 9.87 -9.45
CA LYS A 2 6.69 8.40 -9.45
C LYS A 2 6.32 7.85 -8.07
N LEU A 3 5.33 6.96 -8.02
CA LEU A 3 4.98 6.19 -6.81
C LEU A 3 6.13 5.34 -6.24
N GLY A 4 7.25 5.24 -6.98
CA GLY A 4 8.47 4.56 -6.56
C GLY A 4 9.26 5.23 -5.43
N SER A 5 9.08 6.53 -5.12
CA SER A 5 9.91 7.18 -4.07
C SER A 5 9.43 6.93 -2.64
N LEU A 6 8.15 6.56 -2.44
CA LEU A 6 7.60 6.27 -1.11
C LEU A 6 8.20 5.01 -0.47
N LEU A 7 8.75 4.11 -1.29
CA LEU A 7 9.05 2.74 -0.87
C LEU A 7 10.55 2.47 -0.68
N SER A 8 11.43 3.40 -1.07
CA SER A 8 12.85 3.35 -0.70
C SER A 8 13.08 3.60 0.80
N PHE A 9 12.11 4.22 1.49
CA PHE A 9 12.21 4.55 2.92
C PHE A 9 11.74 3.44 3.86
N ILE A 10 11.07 2.39 3.36
CA ILE A 10 10.54 1.28 4.18
C ILE A 10 11.64 0.52 4.94
N THR A 11 12.93 0.68 4.57
CA THR A 11 14.04 -0.02 5.24
C THR A 11 14.95 0.90 6.07
N ILE A 12 14.72 2.22 6.11
CA ILE A 12 15.69 3.16 6.72
C ILE A 12 15.13 3.92 7.95
N ALA A 13 13.84 3.80 8.32
CA ALA A 13 13.33 4.54 9.49
C ALA A 13 12.19 3.87 10.27
N GLY A 14 12.27 2.55 10.54
CA GLY A 14 11.36 1.87 11.46
C GLY A 14 11.08 0.42 11.07
N THR A 15 10.68 -0.41 12.05
CA THR A 15 10.40 -1.84 11.82
C THR A 15 8.94 -2.04 11.45
N ILE A 16 8.66 -2.46 10.21
CA ILE A 16 7.34 -3.01 9.84
C ILE A 16 7.28 -4.45 10.37
N ARG A 17 6.22 -4.79 11.13
CA ARG A 17 5.95 -6.17 11.53
C ARG A 17 5.47 -6.97 10.32
N GLU A 18 5.71 -8.28 10.32
CA GLU A 18 5.21 -9.18 9.27
C GLU A 18 3.68 -9.00 9.12
N PRO A 19 3.19 -8.63 7.92
CA PRO A 19 1.75 -8.46 7.69
C PRO A 19 1.02 -9.77 7.97
N LYS A 20 -0.18 -9.70 8.56
CA LYS A 20 -1.05 -10.88 8.73
C LYS A 20 -2.20 -10.83 7.72
N PRO A 21 -2.15 -11.60 6.62
CA PRO A 21 -3.13 -11.50 5.55
C PRO A 21 -4.54 -11.95 5.97
N ASP A 22 -4.63 -12.91 6.89
CA ASP A 22 -5.92 -13.46 7.34
C ASP A 22 -6.72 -12.45 8.18
N SER A 23 -6.05 -11.52 8.86
CA SER A 23 -6.67 -10.48 9.69
C SER A 23 -6.49 -9.06 9.17
N TYR A 24 -5.83 -8.87 8.02
CA TYR A 24 -5.53 -7.57 7.40
C TYR A 24 -4.76 -6.60 8.31
N GLU A 25 -3.94 -7.14 9.20
CA GLU A 25 -3.17 -6.34 10.17
C GLU A 25 -1.83 -5.88 9.60
N LEU A 26 -1.57 -4.56 9.70
CA LEU A 26 -0.28 -3.95 9.38
C LEU A 26 0.15 -3.02 10.52
N PHE A 27 1.40 -3.14 10.96
CA PHE A 27 1.95 -2.31 12.04
C PHE A 27 3.24 -1.62 11.63
N PHE A 28 3.42 -0.39 12.08
CA PHE A 28 4.67 0.36 12.02
C PHE A 28 5.01 0.86 13.42
N GLU A 29 6.17 0.46 13.97
CA GLU A 29 6.60 0.83 15.33
C GLU A 29 5.49 0.64 16.38
N ASP A 30 4.89 -0.55 16.38
CA ASP A 30 3.79 -0.96 17.27
C ASP A 30 2.47 -0.19 17.13
N LYS A 31 2.39 0.73 16.17
CA LYS A 31 1.14 1.42 15.81
C LYS A 31 0.46 0.68 14.66
N GLU A 32 -0.81 0.36 14.86
CA GLU A 32 -1.65 -0.24 13.83
C GLU A 32 -1.95 0.78 12.72
N ILE A 33 -1.79 0.35 11.47
CA ILE A 33 -2.19 1.11 10.28
C ILE A 33 -3.54 0.55 9.83
N LEU A 34 -4.62 1.27 10.14
CA LEU A 34 -5.99 0.84 9.83
C LEU A 34 -6.29 0.92 8.32
N LEU A 35 -6.17 -0.20 7.62
CA LEU A 35 -6.43 -0.33 6.18
C LEU A 35 -7.76 -1.04 5.92
N THR A 36 -8.43 -0.68 4.84
CA THR A 36 -9.50 -1.53 4.28
C THR A 36 -8.88 -2.77 3.64
N PRO A 37 -9.64 -3.85 3.38
CA PRO A 37 -9.11 -5.06 2.74
C PRO A 37 -8.42 -4.79 1.39
N LYS A 38 -8.96 -3.88 0.57
CA LYS A 38 -8.36 -3.51 -0.72
C LYS A 38 -7.08 -2.71 -0.57
N GLU A 39 -7.03 -1.79 0.40
CA GLU A 39 -5.82 -1.04 0.69
C GLU A 39 -4.72 -1.94 1.26
N PHE A 40 -5.08 -2.88 2.14
CA PHE A 40 -4.15 -3.90 2.63
C PHE A 40 -3.58 -4.73 1.48
N ALA A 41 -4.44 -5.24 0.58
CA ALA A 41 -3.99 -6.00 -0.58
C ALA A 41 -3.01 -5.20 -1.47
N MET A 42 -3.28 -3.90 -1.69
CA MET A 42 -2.37 -3.02 -2.41
C MET A 42 -1.03 -2.85 -1.69
N VAL A 43 -1.04 -2.56 -0.39
CA VAL A 43 0.19 -2.41 0.40
C VAL A 43 0.99 -3.71 0.45
N HIS A 44 0.32 -4.85 0.62
CA HIS A 44 0.94 -6.17 0.61
C HIS A 44 1.61 -6.46 -0.75
N LEU A 45 0.94 -6.13 -1.86
CA LEU A 45 1.52 -6.22 -3.20
C LEU A 45 2.80 -5.38 -3.32
N PHE A 46 2.79 -4.14 -2.81
CA PHE A 46 3.94 -3.24 -2.85
C PHE A 46 5.11 -3.74 -2.00
N ILE A 47 4.86 -4.21 -0.78
CA ILE A 47 5.88 -4.73 0.14
C ILE A 47 6.58 -5.95 -0.46
N ASN A 48 5.82 -6.84 -1.10
CA ASN A 48 6.35 -8.06 -1.72
C ASN A 48 7.06 -7.81 -3.07
N ASN A 49 6.92 -6.63 -3.66
CA ASN A 49 7.47 -6.29 -4.97
C ASN A 49 8.24 -4.96 -4.91
N ARG A 50 9.24 -4.88 -4.02
CA ARG A 50 10.03 -3.66 -3.82
C ARG A 50 10.66 -3.18 -5.14
N ASN A 51 10.76 -1.86 -5.28
CA ASN A 51 11.35 -1.18 -6.45
C ASN A 51 10.62 -1.41 -7.79
N LYS A 52 9.42 -1.99 -7.77
CA LYS A 52 8.60 -2.17 -8.98
C LYS A 52 7.62 -1.00 -9.14
N VAL A 53 7.51 -0.49 -10.37
CA VAL A 53 6.46 0.47 -10.74
C VAL A 53 5.24 -0.31 -11.21
N PHE A 54 4.07 0.09 -10.72
CA PHE A 54 2.80 -0.52 -11.06
C PHE A 54 1.94 0.45 -11.88
N SER A 55 1.37 -0.04 -12.99
CA SER A 55 0.33 0.67 -13.72
C SER A 55 -1.01 0.52 -13.00
N ARG A 56 -1.95 1.43 -13.26
CA ARG A 56 -3.30 1.34 -12.68
C ARG A 56 -4.02 0.05 -13.10
N ASN A 57 -3.97 -0.31 -14.39
CA ASN A 57 -4.53 -1.56 -14.88
C ASN A 57 -3.95 -2.78 -14.14
N HIS A 58 -2.64 -2.81 -13.91
CA HIS A 58 -2.04 -3.92 -13.16
C HIS A 58 -2.54 -3.98 -11.71
N LEU A 59 -2.74 -2.82 -11.06
CA LEU A 59 -3.30 -2.77 -9.71
C LEU A 59 -4.76 -3.23 -9.69
N ILE A 60 -5.56 -2.83 -10.69
CA ILE A 60 -6.95 -3.29 -10.84
C ILE A 60 -6.98 -4.81 -10.98
N GLU A 61 -6.21 -5.37 -11.92
CA GLU A 61 -6.16 -6.81 -12.15
C GLU A 61 -5.67 -7.59 -10.93
N SER A 62 -4.63 -7.10 -10.25
CA SER A 62 -4.02 -7.80 -9.12
C SER A 62 -4.87 -7.78 -7.85
N VAL A 63 -5.65 -6.71 -7.65
CA VAL A 63 -6.37 -6.48 -6.38
C VAL A 63 -7.88 -6.71 -6.52
N TRP A 64 -8.47 -6.43 -7.68
CA TRP A 64 -9.89 -6.65 -7.95
C TRP A 64 -10.17 -7.85 -8.84
N GLY A 65 -9.20 -8.28 -9.65
CA GLY A 65 -9.32 -9.43 -10.53
C GLY A 65 -9.37 -9.06 -12.00
N TYR A 66 -9.14 -10.06 -12.84
CA TYR A 66 -9.10 -9.90 -14.29
C TYR A 66 -10.46 -9.51 -14.88
N GLY A 67 -10.47 -8.60 -15.85
CA GLY A 67 -11.69 -8.16 -16.54
C GLY A 67 -12.57 -7.19 -15.75
N VAL A 68 -12.15 -6.78 -14.55
CA VAL A 68 -12.88 -5.78 -13.76
C VAL A 68 -12.63 -4.38 -14.32
N SER A 69 -13.71 -3.64 -14.60
CA SER A 69 -13.63 -2.24 -14.98
C SER A 69 -13.77 -1.35 -13.75
N ILE A 70 -12.68 -0.68 -13.39
CA ILE A 70 -12.62 0.34 -12.33
C ILE A 70 -11.95 1.57 -12.90
N GLU A 71 -12.46 2.74 -12.52
CA GLU A 71 -11.85 4.00 -12.93
C GLU A 71 -10.47 4.19 -12.30
N ASP A 72 -9.54 4.70 -13.10
CA ASP A 72 -8.19 5.09 -12.66
C ASP A 72 -8.19 5.96 -11.39
N ARG A 73 -9.23 6.81 -11.24
CA ARG A 73 -9.39 7.72 -10.10
C ARG A 73 -9.69 6.99 -8.79
N THR A 74 -10.29 5.82 -8.85
CA THR A 74 -10.51 4.95 -7.69
C THR A 74 -9.17 4.44 -7.16
N ILE A 75 -8.27 4.02 -8.04
CA ILE A 75 -6.90 3.61 -7.68
C ILE A 75 -6.13 4.77 -7.07
N ASP A 76 -6.20 5.95 -7.69
CA ASP A 76 -5.56 7.17 -7.15
C ASP A 76 -6.08 7.50 -5.74
N SER A 77 -7.38 7.32 -5.49
CA SER A 77 -8.01 7.56 -4.19
C SER A 77 -7.52 6.57 -3.12
N HIS A 78 -7.42 5.27 -3.45
CA HIS A 78 -6.85 4.29 -2.54
C HIS A 78 -5.38 4.59 -2.20
N VAL A 79 -4.57 4.93 -3.21
CA VAL A 79 -3.17 5.30 -3.00
C VAL A 79 -3.05 6.52 -2.08
N ARG A 80 -3.89 7.54 -2.28
CA ARG A 80 -3.93 8.71 -1.41
C ARG A 80 -4.27 8.33 0.03
N ASN A 81 -5.34 7.56 0.23
CA ASN A 81 -5.79 7.14 1.56
C ASN A 81 -4.73 6.31 2.28
N ILE A 82 -4.06 5.38 1.57
CA ILE A 82 -2.94 4.60 2.10
C ILE A 82 -1.85 5.53 2.61
N ARG A 83 -1.41 6.51 1.81
CA ARG A 83 -0.37 7.46 2.22
C ARG A 83 -0.78 8.27 3.44
N GLU A 84 -2.03 8.74 3.49
CA GLU A 84 -2.55 9.47 4.65
C GLU A 84 -2.55 8.60 5.92
N LYS A 85 -2.96 7.34 5.81
CA LYS A 85 -2.97 6.38 6.93
C LYS A 85 -1.56 6.04 7.41
N LEU A 86 -0.62 5.83 6.49
CA LEU A 86 0.78 5.64 6.81
C LEU A 86 1.34 6.85 7.59
N ARG A 87 1.15 8.07 7.08
CA ARG A 87 1.61 9.30 7.76
C ARG A 87 1.08 9.43 9.19
N LYS A 88 -0.19 9.06 9.44
CA LYS A 88 -0.77 9.11 10.79
C LYS A 88 -0.06 8.21 11.80
N THR A 89 0.62 7.16 11.34
CA THR A 89 1.41 6.26 12.21
C THR A 89 2.85 6.71 12.42
N GLY A 90 3.28 7.79 11.76
CA GLY A 90 4.67 8.24 11.76
C GLY A 90 5.52 7.58 10.67
N PHE A 91 4.91 6.77 9.80
CA PHE A 91 5.60 6.21 8.65
C PHE A 91 6.05 7.34 7.71
N PRO A 92 7.31 7.35 7.25
CA PRO A 92 7.83 8.35 6.31
C PRO A 92 7.26 8.08 4.92
N ALA A 93 6.04 8.57 4.68
CA ALA A 93 5.38 8.55 3.39
C ALA A 93 5.43 9.96 2.79
N ASP A 94 6.59 10.37 2.30
CA ASP A 94 6.78 11.60 1.53
C ASP A 94 6.13 11.55 0.15
#